data_AF-A0A6H9HSN5-F1
#
_entry.id   AF-A0A6H9HSN5-F1
#
_cell.length_a   1.000
_cell.length_b   1.000
_cell.length_c   1.000
_cell.angle_alpha   90.00
_cell.angle_beta   90.00
_cell.angle_gamma   90.00
#
_symmetry.space_group_name_H-M   'P 1'
#
loop_
_entity.id
_entity.type
_entity.pdbx_description
1 polymer ?
#
loop_
_entity_poly.entity_id
_entity_poly.type
_entity_poly.pdbx_seq_one_letter_code
_entity_poly.pdbx_strand_id
1 'polypeptide(L)'
;MLSSIERVLLEPGFVLHGRAYRETSELLEVFSRDHGRVSLVARGVRRPRSRLRPLLQPFRPLLLSWSGRAGGLMTLAAAEAAAVPLELAGDCLLSGFYLNELLLRFLHRGDPHPQVFGAYAQALARLDGGVGAEPVLRGFEMLLLAESGYGLNLDHEALSGRPLEPGGRYRYVVERGPIVADVDDAATYGGSELLAIGRGEFDDAGAAATARRLLRAVLDHHLGGQPLQTRRVARAMRR
;
A
#
# COMPACT_ATOMS: atom_id res chain seq x y z
N MET A 1 -12.03 28.67 -18.97
CA MET A 1 -10.92 27.70 -19.06
C MET A 1 -11.52 26.36 -19.47
N LEU A 2 -11.43 25.99 -20.75
CA LEU A 2 -12.03 24.75 -21.26
C LEU A 2 -11.31 23.57 -20.59
N SER A 3 -12.03 22.74 -19.82
CA SER A 3 -11.42 21.54 -19.24
C SER A 3 -11.12 20.57 -20.38
N SER A 4 -9.84 20.33 -20.65
CA SER A 4 -9.42 19.37 -21.67
C SER A 4 -9.92 17.97 -21.31
N ILE A 5 -10.39 17.23 -22.31
CA ILE A 5 -10.68 15.79 -22.17
C ILE A 5 -9.34 15.08 -22.21
N GLU A 6 -9.05 14.35 -21.16
CA GLU A 6 -7.88 13.49 -21.07
C GLU A 6 -8.22 12.12 -21.69
N ARG A 7 -7.27 11.56 -22.45
CA ARG A 7 -7.35 10.20 -22.98
C ARG A 7 -6.03 9.50 -22.72
N VAL A 8 -6.11 8.38 -22.02
CA VAL A 8 -4.97 7.54 -21.65
C VAL A 8 -5.18 6.17 -22.28
N LEU A 9 -4.11 5.59 -22.82
CA LEU A 9 -4.13 4.32 -23.53
C LEU A 9 -3.11 3.35 -22.92
N LEU A 10 -3.55 2.10 -22.73
CA LEU A 10 -2.70 0.97 -22.29
C LEU A 10 -1.82 1.27 -21.07
N GLU A 11 -2.35 2.03 -20.12
CA GLU A 11 -1.63 2.42 -18.92
C GLU A 11 -1.58 1.26 -17.92
N PRO A 12 -0.38 0.85 -17.46
CA PRO A 12 -0.24 -0.21 -16.49
C PRO A 12 -0.96 0.12 -15.19
N GLY A 13 -1.77 -0.81 -14.69
CA GLY A 13 -2.56 -0.59 -13.51
C GLY A 13 -3.05 -1.85 -12.81
N PHE A 14 -3.47 -1.68 -11.57
CA PHE A 14 -4.15 -2.69 -10.77
C PHE A 14 -5.48 -2.16 -10.25
N VAL A 15 -6.51 -2.99 -10.22
CA VAL A 15 -7.75 -2.68 -9.49
C VAL A 15 -7.48 -2.82 -8.00
N LEU A 16 -7.64 -1.73 -7.23
CA LEU A 16 -7.53 -1.74 -5.78
C LEU A 16 -8.86 -2.12 -5.12
N HIS A 17 -9.96 -1.59 -5.66
CA HIS A 17 -11.30 -1.79 -5.15
C HIS A 17 -12.34 -1.60 -6.25
N GLY A 18 -13.44 -2.35 -6.18
CA GLY A 18 -14.58 -2.22 -7.07
C GLY A 18 -15.89 -2.28 -6.30
N ARG A 19 -16.88 -1.49 -6.72
CA ARG A 19 -18.24 -1.54 -6.17
C ARG A 19 -19.28 -1.34 -7.26
N ALA A 20 -20.46 -1.94 -7.07
CA ALA A 20 -21.59 -1.73 -7.96
C ALA A 20 -21.92 -0.24 -8.11
N TYR A 21 -22.14 0.20 -9.35
CA TYR A 21 -22.48 1.57 -9.67
C TYR A 21 -23.56 1.60 -10.75
N ARG A 22 -24.74 2.13 -10.41
CA ARG A 22 -25.93 2.02 -11.26
C ARG A 22 -26.26 0.54 -11.57
N GLU A 23 -27.18 0.33 -12.51
CA GLU A 23 -27.71 -1.00 -12.80
C GLU A 23 -26.67 -1.95 -13.39
N THR A 24 -25.88 -1.50 -14.37
CA THR A 24 -24.98 -2.38 -15.13
C THR A 24 -23.49 -2.03 -15.03
N SER A 25 -23.11 -1.01 -14.25
CA SER A 25 -21.73 -0.51 -14.19
C SER A 25 -21.07 -0.81 -12.84
N GLU A 26 -19.75 -0.68 -12.80
CA GLU A 26 -18.97 -0.67 -11.55
C GLU A 26 -18.14 0.61 -11.47
N LEU A 27 -17.96 1.09 -10.25
CA LEU A 27 -16.98 2.11 -9.92
C LEU A 27 -15.72 1.40 -9.43
N LEU A 28 -14.58 1.69 -10.06
CA LEU A 28 -13.28 1.09 -9.75
C LEU A 28 -12.34 2.16 -9.23
N GLU A 29 -11.63 1.84 -8.15
CA GLU A 29 -10.41 2.54 -7.78
C GLU A 29 -9.23 1.74 -8.33
N VAL A 30 -8.43 2.38 -9.18
CA VAL A 30 -7.27 1.79 -9.83
C VAL A 30 -6.02 2.50 -9.35
N PHE A 31 -4.94 1.75 -9.16
CA PHE A 31 -3.61 2.33 -9.05
C PHE A 31 -2.88 2.16 -10.38
N SER A 32 -2.62 3.27 -11.06
CA SER A 32 -1.86 3.35 -12.31
C SER A 32 -0.43 3.78 -12.01
N ARG A 33 0.50 3.34 -12.85
CA ARG A 33 1.92 3.65 -12.69
C ARG A 33 2.21 5.15 -12.85
N ASP A 34 1.71 5.72 -13.93
CA ASP A 34 2.10 7.06 -14.41
C ASP A 34 1.01 8.13 -14.14
N HIS A 35 -0.18 7.72 -13.66
CA HIS A 35 -1.30 8.63 -13.34
C HIS A 35 -1.80 8.47 -11.89
N GLY A 36 -1.10 7.65 -11.08
CA GLY A 36 -1.42 7.46 -9.67
C GLY A 36 -2.78 6.78 -9.46
N ARG A 37 -3.48 7.15 -8.39
CA ARG A 37 -4.80 6.58 -8.12
C ARG A 37 -5.88 7.25 -8.98
N VAL A 38 -6.63 6.44 -9.74
CA VAL A 38 -7.67 6.91 -10.67
C VAL A 38 -9.00 6.23 -10.37
N SER A 39 -10.09 7.02 -10.39
CA SER A 39 -11.45 6.50 -10.25
C SER A 39 -12.07 6.32 -11.65
N LEU A 40 -12.48 5.09 -11.98
CA LEU A 40 -13.01 4.71 -13.28
C LEU A 40 -14.45 4.19 -13.17
N VAL A 41 -15.31 4.54 -14.13
CA VAL A 41 -16.58 3.85 -14.38
C VAL A 41 -16.38 2.80 -15.46
N ALA A 42 -16.58 1.53 -15.10
CA ALA A 42 -16.64 0.42 -16.04
C ALA A 42 -18.10 0.17 -16.44
N ARG A 43 -18.52 0.68 -17.60
CA ARG A 43 -19.92 0.60 -18.06
C ARG A 43 -20.26 -0.79 -18.57
N GLY A 44 -21.44 -1.28 -18.21
CA GLY A 44 -21.94 -2.58 -18.70
C GLY A 44 -21.19 -3.80 -18.16
N VAL A 45 -20.21 -3.62 -17.26
CA VAL A 45 -19.36 -4.71 -16.77
C VAL A 45 -20.14 -5.75 -15.97
N ARG A 46 -21.24 -5.36 -15.33
CA ARG A 46 -22.09 -6.27 -14.54
C ARG A 46 -23.04 -7.11 -15.39
N ARG A 47 -23.10 -6.88 -16.71
CA ARG A 47 -23.93 -7.71 -17.60
C ARG A 47 -23.40 -9.15 -17.65
N PRO A 48 -24.26 -10.18 -17.74
CA PRO A 48 -23.83 -11.59 -17.71
C PRO A 48 -22.74 -11.97 -18.73
N ARG A 49 -22.71 -11.31 -19.90
CA ARG A 49 -21.77 -11.60 -21.00
C ARG A 49 -20.62 -10.59 -21.12
N SER A 50 -20.34 -9.81 -20.07
CA SER A 50 -19.25 -8.83 -20.09
C SER A 50 -17.89 -9.51 -20.19
N ARG A 51 -17.13 -9.19 -21.24
CA ARG A 51 -15.74 -9.64 -21.41
C ARG A 51 -14.77 -8.98 -20.43
N LEU A 52 -15.11 -7.80 -19.91
CA LEU A 52 -14.25 -7.05 -18.99
C LEU A 52 -14.35 -7.56 -17.54
N ARG A 53 -15.48 -8.14 -17.14
CA ARG A 53 -15.73 -8.51 -15.74
C ARG A 53 -14.67 -9.45 -15.13
N PRO A 54 -14.19 -10.49 -15.85
CA PRO A 54 -13.14 -11.36 -15.33
C PRO A 54 -11.76 -10.70 -15.27
N LEU A 55 -11.53 -9.62 -16.04
CA LEU A 55 -10.25 -8.90 -16.05
C LEU A 55 -10.15 -7.91 -14.88
N LEU A 56 -11.26 -7.24 -14.54
CA LEU A 56 -11.29 -6.18 -13.53
C LEU A 56 -11.34 -6.72 -12.08
N GLN A 57 -10.52 -7.73 -11.79
CA GLN A 57 -10.35 -8.30 -10.46
C GLN A 57 -9.09 -7.71 -9.78
N PRO A 58 -9.06 -7.65 -8.43
CA PRO A 58 -7.85 -7.30 -7.70
C PRO A 58 -6.66 -8.21 -8.03
N PHE A 59 -5.44 -7.72 -7.77
CA PHE A 59 -4.17 -8.45 -7.92
C PHE A 59 -3.82 -8.91 -9.33
N ARG A 60 -4.60 -8.50 -10.33
CA ARG A 60 -4.28 -8.73 -11.74
C ARG A 60 -3.55 -7.53 -12.34
N PRO A 61 -2.36 -7.73 -12.95
CA PRO A 61 -1.72 -6.70 -13.77
C PRO A 61 -2.53 -6.43 -15.04
N LEU A 62 -2.89 -5.17 -15.28
CA LEU A 62 -3.73 -4.74 -16.39
C LEU A 62 -3.05 -3.64 -17.21
N LEU A 63 -3.39 -3.57 -18.50
CA LEU A 63 -3.24 -2.38 -19.32
C LEU A 63 -4.63 -1.75 -19.46
N LEU A 64 -4.76 -0.51 -19.02
CA LEU A 64 -6.05 0.18 -18.89
C LEU A 64 -6.07 1.40 -19.80
N SER A 65 -7.15 1.55 -20.56
CA SER A 65 -7.39 2.75 -21.37
C SER A 65 -8.64 3.45 -20.86
N TRP A 66 -8.59 4.76 -20.67
CA TRP A 66 -9.72 5.55 -20.20
C TRP A 66 -9.75 6.94 -20.82
N SER A 67 -10.89 7.60 -20.65
CA SER A 67 -11.01 9.01 -20.99
C SER A 67 -12.04 9.71 -20.11
N GLY A 68 -11.90 11.02 -20.00
CA GLY A 68 -12.82 11.85 -19.24
C GLY A 68 -12.24 13.21 -18.94
N ARG A 69 -12.88 13.92 -18.02
CA ARG A 69 -12.38 15.22 -17.55
C ARG A 69 -11.27 14.98 -16.53
N ALA A 70 -10.11 15.59 -16.74
CA ALA A 70 -8.98 15.55 -15.82
C ALA A 70 -9.41 15.89 -14.38
N GLY A 71 -8.90 15.13 -13.41
CA GLY A 71 -9.22 15.26 -11.98
C GLY A 71 -10.62 14.78 -11.57
N GLY A 72 -11.41 14.25 -12.50
CA GLY A 72 -12.77 13.76 -12.26
C GLY A 72 -12.90 12.23 -12.30
N LEU A 73 -14.15 11.78 -12.30
CA LEU A 73 -14.50 10.39 -12.56
C LEU A 73 -14.34 10.07 -14.05
N MET A 74 -13.40 9.19 -14.38
CA MET A 74 -13.10 8.81 -15.76
C MET A 74 -13.97 7.63 -16.22
N THR A 75 -14.09 7.43 -17.54
CA THR A 75 -14.76 6.25 -18.11
C THR A 75 -13.72 5.28 -18.64
N LEU A 76 -13.76 4.03 -18.16
CA LEU A 76 -12.94 2.94 -18.70
C LEU A 76 -13.36 2.67 -20.15
N ALA A 77 -12.40 2.76 -21.06
CA ALA A 77 -12.58 2.51 -22.49
C ALA A 77 -12.18 1.07 -22.86
N ALA A 78 -11.06 0.57 -22.32
CA ALA A 78 -10.59 -0.79 -22.56
C ALA A 78 -9.75 -1.29 -21.37
N ALA A 79 -9.68 -2.60 -21.20
CA ALA A 79 -8.78 -3.26 -20.27
C ALA A 79 -8.25 -4.56 -20.90
N GLU A 80 -6.95 -4.79 -20.76
CA GLU A 80 -6.25 -5.98 -21.24
C GLU A 80 -5.40 -6.55 -20.10
N ALA A 81 -5.17 -7.87 -20.13
CA ALA A 81 -4.26 -8.49 -19.17
C ALA A 81 -2.81 -8.17 -19.57
N ALA A 82 -2.05 -7.55 -18.66
CA ALA A 82 -0.63 -7.30 -18.88
C ALA A 82 0.22 -8.56 -18.56
N ALA A 83 -0.28 -9.40 -17.66
CA ALA A 83 0.37 -10.64 -17.24
C ALA A 83 -0.67 -11.65 -16.72
N VAL A 84 -0.18 -12.83 -16.31
CA VAL A 84 -0.96 -13.85 -15.60
C VAL A 84 -1.47 -13.26 -14.27
N PRO A 85 -2.72 -13.54 -13.86
CA PRO A 85 -3.22 -13.11 -12.56
C PRO A 85 -2.42 -13.76 -11.43
N LEU A 86 -2.23 -13.01 -10.33
CA LEU A 86 -1.63 -13.53 -9.11
C LEU A 86 -2.69 -14.26 -8.28
N GLU A 87 -2.37 -15.42 -7.75
CA GLU A 87 -3.28 -16.33 -7.06
C GLU A 87 -3.04 -16.31 -5.55
N LEU A 88 -3.25 -15.15 -4.95
CA LEU A 88 -3.13 -15.01 -3.50
C LEU A 88 -4.20 -15.83 -2.76
N ALA A 89 -3.78 -16.62 -1.78
CA ALA A 89 -4.64 -17.45 -0.95
C ALA A 89 -4.36 -17.27 0.54
N GLY A 90 -5.31 -17.67 1.39
CA GLY A 90 -5.17 -17.65 2.85
C GLY A 90 -4.74 -16.29 3.42
N ASP A 91 -3.72 -16.30 4.27
CA ASP A 91 -3.17 -15.08 4.89
C ASP A 91 -2.53 -14.12 3.86
N CYS A 92 -1.99 -14.64 2.76
CA CYS A 92 -1.44 -13.82 1.67
C CYS A 92 -2.53 -13.03 0.95
N LEU A 93 -3.73 -13.60 0.78
CA LEU A 93 -4.87 -12.89 0.19
C LEU A 93 -5.25 -11.67 1.03
N LEU A 94 -5.35 -11.85 2.35
CA LEU A 94 -5.66 -10.76 3.26
C LEU A 94 -4.53 -9.71 3.31
N SER A 95 -3.28 -10.16 3.19
CA SER A 95 -2.11 -9.28 3.07
C SER A 95 -2.16 -8.45 1.79
N GLY A 96 -2.56 -9.02 0.65
CA GLY A 96 -2.78 -8.27 -0.59
C GLY A 96 -3.86 -7.20 -0.43
N PHE A 97 -5.00 -7.53 0.17
CA PHE A 97 -6.04 -6.53 0.43
C PHE A 97 -5.60 -5.45 1.42
N TYR A 98 -4.75 -5.79 2.39
CA TYR A 98 -4.13 -4.83 3.29
C TYR A 98 -3.26 -3.82 2.51
N LEU A 99 -2.45 -4.28 1.55
CA LEU A 99 -1.69 -3.40 0.66
C LEU A 99 -2.62 -2.46 -0.14
N ASN A 100 -3.73 -2.98 -0.68
CA ASN A 100 -4.72 -2.16 -1.39
C ASN A 100 -5.30 -1.07 -0.48
N GLU A 101 -5.67 -1.44 0.75
CA GLU A 101 -6.24 -0.49 1.70
C GLU A 101 -5.22 0.59 2.06
N LEU A 102 -3.95 0.25 2.27
CA LEU A 102 -2.90 1.24 2.50
C LEU A 102 -2.78 2.24 1.34
N LEU A 103 -2.72 1.76 0.10
CA LEU A 103 -2.69 2.63 -1.08
C LEU A 103 -3.91 3.57 -1.13
N LEU A 104 -5.10 3.06 -0.79
CA LEU A 104 -6.32 3.86 -0.77
C LEU A 104 -6.33 4.94 0.32
N ARG A 105 -5.58 4.75 1.41
CA ARG A 105 -5.53 5.64 2.57
C ARG A 105 -4.41 6.67 2.49
N PHE A 106 -3.26 6.27 1.96
CA PHE A 106 -2.05 7.09 1.95
C PHE A 106 -1.83 7.86 0.66
N LEU A 107 -2.32 7.36 -0.49
CA LEU A 107 -2.09 8.03 -1.77
C LEU A 107 -3.27 8.90 -2.21
N HIS A 108 -2.95 10.09 -2.71
CA HIS A 108 -3.93 10.96 -3.34
C HIS A 108 -4.30 10.48 -4.74
N ARG A 109 -5.47 10.94 -5.24
CA ARG A 109 -5.88 10.64 -6.61
C ARG A 109 -5.17 11.56 -7.59
N GLY A 110 -4.75 11.00 -8.72
CA GLY A 110 -4.03 11.74 -9.76
C GLY A 110 -2.59 12.11 -9.41
N ASP A 111 -2.03 11.54 -8.33
CA ASP A 111 -0.65 11.77 -7.89
C ASP A 111 0.19 10.51 -8.18
N PRO A 112 1.06 10.53 -9.21
CA PRO A 112 1.82 9.35 -9.62
C PRO A 112 2.94 8.99 -8.64
N HIS A 113 2.99 7.71 -8.24
CA HIS A 113 4.09 7.13 -7.47
C HIS A 113 4.65 5.87 -8.15
N PRO A 114 5.48 6.00 -9.19
CA PRO A 114 5.99 4.84 -9.95
C PRO A 114 6.83 3.87 -9.09
N GLN A 115 7.54 4.37 -8.08
CA GLN A 115 8.31 3.54 -7.15
C GLN A 115 7.38 2.66 -6.28
N VAL A 116 6.33 3.28 -5.71
CA VAL A 116 5.30 2.57 -4.96
C VAL A 116 4.56 1.57 -5.85
N PHE A 117 4.30 1.91 -7.12
CA PHE A 117 3.71 0.99 -8.10
C PHE A 117 4.58 -0.26 -8.31
N GLY A 118 5.88 -0.06 -8.55
CA GLY A 118 6.83 -1.16 -8.72
C GLY A 118 6.91 -2.03 -7.46
N ALA A 119 6.99 -1.42 -6.28
CA ALA A 119 7.06 -2.15 -5.02
C ALA A 119 5.76 -2.88 -4.66
N TYR A 120 4.61 -2.31 -5.00
CA TYR A 120 3.32 -2.98 -4.85
C TYR A 120 3.25 -4.24 -5.73
N ALA A 121 3.64 -4.13 -7.00
CA ALA A 121 3.68 -5.28 -7.91
C ALA A 121 4.65 -6.38 -7.41
N GLN A 122 5.85 -5.99 -6.94
CA GLN A 122 6.81 -6.92 -6.35
C GLN A 122 6.28 -7.56 -5.06
N ALA A 123 5.61 -6.80 -4.20
CA ALA A 123 5.03 -7.31 -2.97
C ALA A 123 3.97 -8.37 -3.27
N LEU A 124 3.06 -8.12 -4.20
CA LEU A 124 2.07 -9.11 -4.61
C LEU A 124 2.73 -10.38 -5.19
N ALA A 125 3.73 -10.23 -6.05
CA ALA A 125 4.45 -11.37 -6.63
C ALA A 125 5.17 -12.22 -5.56
N ARG A 126 5.75 -11.58 -4.52
CA ARG A 126 6.37 -12.29 -3.39
C ARG A 126 5.35 -13.01 -2.52
N LEU A 127 4.17 -12.41 -2.28
CA LEU A 127 3.08 -13.06 -1.54
C LEU A 127 2.51 -14.26 -2.30
N ASP A 128 2.43 -14.17 -3.63
CA ASP A 128 2.02 -15.25 -4.52
C ASP A 128 3.04 -16.41 -4.52
N GLY A 129 4.34 -16.07 -4.57
CA GLY A 129 5.44 -17.02 -4.50
C GLY A 129 5.68 -17.68 -3.13
N GLY A 130 4.78 -17.47 -2.14
CA GLY A 130 4.84 -18.14 -0.84
C GLY A 130 5.90 -17.60 0.13
N VAL A 131 6.49 -16.42 -0.14
CA VAL A 131 7.35 -15.74 0.83
C VAL A 131 6.51 -15.37 2.06
N GLY A 132 7.08 -15.50 3.25
CA GLY A 132 6.41 -15.08 4.49
C GLY A 132 5.91 -13.64 4.38
N ALA A 133 4.62 -13.42 4.68
CA ALA A 133 3.97 -12.13 4.47
C ALA A 133 4.62 -10.99 5.27
N GLU A 134 5.20 -11.29 6.44
CA GLU A 134 5.77 -10.29 7.33
C GLU A 134 6.85 -9.41 6.67
N PRO A 135 8.00 -9.94 6.19
CA PRO A 135 9.02 -9.16 5.49
C PRO A 135 8.46 -8.36 4.30
N VAL A 136 7.55 -8.96 3.53
CA VAL A 136 6.96 -8.32 2.35
C VAL A 136 6.16 -7.08 2.76
N LEU A 137 5.30 -7.23 3.78
CA LEU A 137 4.49 -6.13 4.29
C LEU A 137 5.34 -5.03 4.92
N ARG A 138 6.37 -5.38 5.73
CA ARG A 138 7.23 -4.36 6.38
C ARG A 138 7.99 -3.54 5.35
N GLY A 139 8.59 -4.20 4.35
CA GLY A 139 9.33 -3.52 3.29
C GLY A 139 8.44 -2.59 2.46
N PHE A 140 7.24 -3.05 2.09
CA PHE A 140 6.29 -2.21 1.37
C PHE A 140 5.82 -1.00 2.20
N GLU A 141 5.52 -1.19 3.48
CA GLU A 141 5.09 -0.10 4.36
C GLU A 141 6.15 0.98 4.56
N MET A 142 7.40 0.58 4.77
CA MET A 142 8.54 1.51 4.87
C MET A 142 8.64 2.37 3.61
N LEU A 143 8.58 1.73 2.43
CA LEU A 143 8.64 2.45 1.16
C LEU A 143 7.42 3.36 0.96
N LEU A 144 6.20 2.86 1.22
CA LEU A 144 4.98 3.66 1.09
C LEU A 144 5.04 4.90 1.97
N LEU A 145 5.47 4.76 3.23
CA LEU A 145 5.61 5.88 4.15
C LEU A 145 6.64 6.88 3.62
N ALA A 146 7.82 6.42 3.18
CA ALA A 146 8.84 7.28 2.60
C ALA A 146 8.32 8.07 1.39
N GLU A 147 7.70 7.39 0.42
CA GLU A 147 7.19 7.98 -0.82
C GLU A 147 5.95 8.86 -0.59
N SER A 148 5.22 8.68 0.51
CA SER A 148 4.08 9.52 0.90
C SER A 148 4.50 10.73 1.76
N GLY A 149 5.80 10.95 1.97
CA GLY A 149 6.34 12.07 2.76
C GLY A 149 6.43 11.81 4.28
N TYR A 150 6.24 10.56 4.71
CA TYR A 150 6.28 10.12 6.11
C TYR A 150 7.46 9.18 6.39
N GLY A 151 8.58 9.35 5.67
CA GLY A 151 9.78 8.54 5.85
C GLY A 151 10.27 8.54 7.31
N LEU A 152 10.68 7.37 7.80
CA LEU A 152 11.18 7.22 9.16
C LEU A 152 12.67 7.55 9.24
N ASN A 153 13.06 8.36 10.22
CA ASN A 153 14.45 8.46 10.66
C ASN A 153 14.75 7.28 11.59
N LEU A 154 15.66 6.40 11.20
CA LEU A 154 16.04 5.20 11.96
C LEU A 154 17.55 5.05 12.14
N ASP A 155 18.31 6.09 11.79
CA ASP A 155 19.77 6.10 11.84
C ASP A 155 20.32 7.14 12.81
N HIS A 156 19.56 8.18 13.14
CA HIS A 156 19.97 9.23 14.07
C HIS A 156 18.94 9.51 15.17
N GLU A 157 19.43 9.81 16.36
CA GLU A 157 18.62 10.28 17.48
C GLU A 157 18.14 11.72 17.24
N ALA A 158 16.86 11.98 17.50
CA ALA A 158 16.16 13.16 17.04
C ALA A 158 16.57 14.46 17.76
N LEU A 159 17.04 14.41 19.01
CA LEU A 159 17.38 15.61 19.79
C LEU A 159 18.85 16.02 19.64
N SER A 160 19.76 15.06 19.67
CA SER A 160 21.21 15.26 19.59
C SER A 160 21.75 15.19 18.17
N GLY A 161 21.01 14.57 17.23
CA GLY A 161 21.46 14.32 15.87
C GLY A 161 22.58 13.29 15.75
N ARG A 162 22.92 12.57 16.83
CA ARG A 162 23.96 11.54 16.81
C ARG A 162 23.42 10.23 16.22
N PRO A 163 24.27 9.40 15.59
CA PRO A 163 23.85 8.08 15.16
C PRO A 163 23.27 7.25 16.30
N LEU A 164 22.30 6.38 15.99
CA LEU A 164 21.80 5.42 16.98
C LEU A 164 22.91 4.43 17.37
N GLU A 165 22.99 4.16 18.67
CA GLU A 165 23.89 3.16 19.22
C GLU A 165 23.18 1.80 19.20
N PRO A 166 23.81 0.73 18.67
CA PRO A 166 23.18 -0.59 18.62
C PRO A 166 22.71 -1.13 19.99
N GLY A 167 23.44 -0.80 21.06
CA GLY A 167 23.08 -1.15 22.44
C GLY A 167 22.13 -0.17 23.13
N GLY A 168 21.75 0.92 22.47
CA GLY A 168 20.87 1.95 23.02
C GLY A 168 19.41 1.52 23.06
N ARG A 169 18.63 2.21 23.90
CA ARG A 169 17.17 2.08 23.96
C ARG A 169 16.50 3.38 23.58
N TYR A 170 15.48 3.29 22.72
CA TYR A 170 14.84 4.45 22.14
C TYR A 170 13.33 4.38 22.21
N ARG A 171 12.67 5.52 22.39
CA ARG A 171 11.25 5.68 22.06
C ARG A 171 11.14 6.38 20.72
N TYR A 172 10.18 5.97 19.90
CA TYR A 172 9.96 6.61 18.61
C TYR A 172 8.84 7.65 18.74
N VAL A 173 9.16 8.91 18.48
CA VAL A 173 8.19 10.00 18.41
C VAL A 173 7.87 10.25 16.94
N VAL A 174 6.61 10.02 16.54
CA VAL A 174 6.18 10.24 15.14
C VAL A 174 6.48 11.69 14.73
N GLU A 175 6.93 11.89 13.49
CA GLU A 175 7.40 13.17 12.92
C GLU A 175 8.71 13.74 13.49
N ARG A 176 9.30 13.11 14.53
CA ARG A 176 10.61 13.50 15.07
C ARG A 176 11.68 12.42 14.90
N GLY A 177 11.30 11.17 15.11
CA GLY A 177 12.22 10.03 15.11
C GLY A 177 12.50 9.50 16.52
N PRO A 178 13.54 8.67 16.66
CA PRO A 178 13.92 8.04 17.91
C PRO A 178 14.54 9.04 18.89
N ILE A 179 14.15 8.97 20.16
CA ILE A 179 14.77 9.68 21.29
C ILE A 179 15.25 8.66 22.32
N VAL A 180 16.31 8.97 23.06
CA VAL A 180 16.80 8.09 24.14
C VAL A 180 15.66 7.84 25.14
N ALA A 181 15.46 6.56 25.51
CA ALA A 181 14.41 6.19 26.44
C ALA A 181 14.90 6.31 27.90
N ASP A 182 14.18 7.10 28.71
CA ASP A 182 14.45 7.20 30.15
C ASP A 182 14.03 5.94 30.93
N VAL A 183 13.03 5.20 30.41
CA VAL A 183 12.50 3.98 31.02
C VAL A 183 12.36 2.93 29.94
N ASP A 184 12.83 1.73 30.23
CA ASP A 184 12.66 0.54 29.40
C ASP A 184 11.25 -0.05 29.60
N ASP A 185 10.39 0.13 28.60
CA ASP A 185 9.01 -0.35 28.62
C ASP A 185 8.55 -0.90 27.25
N ALA A 186 7.29 -1.35 27.18
CA ALA A 186 6.70 -1.92 25.97
C ALA A 186 6.56 -0.95 24.78
N ALA A 187 6.87 0.35 24.95
CA ALA A 187 6.91 1.36 23.88
C ALA A 187 8.34 1.71 23.43
N THR A 188 9.35 1.08 24.04
CA THR A 188 10.76 1.25 23.64
C THR A 188 11.22 0.23 22.60
N TYR A 189 12.26 0.57 21.86
CA TYR A 189 12.88 -0.21 20.79
C TYR A 189 14.40 -0.26 21.01
N GLY A 190 15.05 -1.39 20.70
CA GLY A 190 16.50 -1.49 20.72
C GLY A 190 17.12 -0.82 19.49
N GLY A 191 18.28 -0.19 19.69
CA GLY A 191 19.00 0.50 18.61
C GLY A 191 19.38 -0.43 17.46
N SER A 192 19.84 -1.65 17.77
CA SER A 192 20.16 -2.67 16.75
C SER A 192 18.96 -2.99 15.86
N GLU A 193 17.76 -3.11 16.43
CA GLU A 193 16.55 -3.41 15.68
C GLU A 193 16.10 -2.20 14.84
N LEU A 194 16.14 -0.98 15.39
CA LEU A 194 15.82 0.23 14.62
C LEU A 194 16.75 0.38 13.41
N LEU A 195 18.05 0.17 13.62
CA LEU A 195 19.04 0.21 12.55
C LEU A 195 18.79 -0.89 11.50
N ALA A 196 18.45 -2.12 11.91
CA ALA A 196 18.09 -3.20 10.99
C ALA A 196 16.84 -2.87 10.16
N ILE A 197 15.80 -2.31 10.80
CA ILE A 197 14.58 -1.85 10.13
C ILE A 197 14.91 -0.76 9.10
N GLY A 198 15.77 0.20 9.46
CA GLY A 198 16.24 1.25 8.56
C GLY A 198 16.97 0.71 7.33
N ARG A 199 17.66 -0.42 7.45
CA ARG A 199 18.30 -1.13 6.33
C ARG A 199 17.37 -2.07 5.55
N GLY A 200 16.11 -2.21 5.97
CA GLY A 200 15.15 -3.13 5.35
C GLY A 200 15.38 -4.60 5.69
N GLU A 201 16.10 -4.89 6.77
CA GLU A 201 16.43 -6.24 7.23
C GLU A 201 15.29 -6.79 8.10
N PHE A 202 14.41 -7.61 7.52
CA PHE A 202 13.24 -8.17 8.18
C PHE A 202 13.27 -9.70 8.33
N ASP A 203 14.40 -10.34 8.01
CA ASP A 203 14.54 -11.80 8.06
C ASP A 203 14.73 -12.31 9.49
N ASP A 204 15.24 -11.47 10.40
CA ASP A 204 15.27 -11.76 11.83
C ASP A 204 13.90 -11.57 12.48
N ALA A 205 13.47 -12.56 13.27
CA ALA A 205 12.15 -12.55 13.90
C ALA A 205 11.98 -11.41 14.92
N GLY A 206 13.06 -11.01 15.60
CA GLY A 206 13.06 -9.88 16.52
C GLY A 206 12.88 -8.56 15.78
N ALA A 207 13.69 -8.32 14.75
CA ALA A 207 13.57 -7.15 13.88
C ALA A 207 12.18 -7.06 13.22
N ALA A 208 11.62 -8.16 12.72
CA ALA A 208 10.28 -8.17 12.10
C ALA A 208 9.17 -7.83 13.10
N ALA A 209 9.24 -8.35 14.33
CA ALA A 209 8.29 -8.04 15.39
C ALA A 209 8.37 -6.57 15.84
N THR A 210 9.58 -6.03 15.96
CA THR A 210 9.84 -4.62 16.26
C THR A 210 9.33 -3.72 15.13
N ALA A 211 9.63 -4.06 13.86
CA ALA A 211 9.14 -3.35 12.68
C ALA A 211 7.61 -3.32 12.64
N ARG A 212 6.97 -4.44 12.98
CA ARG A 212 5.51 -4.54 13.05
C ARG A 212 4.91 -3.57 14.06
N ARG A 213 5.49 -3.50 15.26
CA ARG A 213 5.01 -2.60 16.31
C ARG A 213 5.25 -1.13 15.93
N LEU A 214 6.45 -0.80 15.46
CA LEU A 214 6.82 0.54 15.06
C LEU A 214 5.97 1.07 13.91
N LEU A 215 5.93 0.34 12.79
CA LEU A 215 5.20 0.78 11.60
C LEU A 215 3.70 0.82 11.83
N ARG A 216 3.15 -0.07 12.68
CA ARG A 216 1.76 0.04 13.10
C ARG A 216 1.50 1.37 13.80
N ALA A 217 2.33 1.75 14.77
CA ALA A 217 2.17 3.00 15.49
C ALA A 217 2.25 4.23 14.57
N VAL A 218 3.21 4.21 13.63
CA VAL A 218 3.38 5.30 12.64
C VAL A 218 2.19 5.37 11.66
N LEU A 219 1.78 4.23 11.09
CA LEU A 219 0.61 4.17 10.21
C LEU A 219 -0.66 4.64 10.93
N ASP A 220 -0.90 4.18 12.16
CA ASP A 220 -2.10 4.51 12.92
C ASP A 220 -2.15 6.01 13.28
N HIS A 221 -1.00 6.63 13.54
CA HIS A 221 -0.89 8.08 13.73
C HIS A 221 -1.33 8.84 12.48
N HIS A 222 -0.76 8.51 11.31
CA HIS A 222 -1.10 9.20 10.06
C HIS A 222 -2.51 8.87 9.53
N LEU A 223 -3.11 7.76 9.97
CA LEU A 223 -4.51 7.44 9.69
C LEU A 223 -5.51 8.26 10.53
N GLY A 224 -5.05 9.04 11.52
CA GLY A 224 -5.91 9.95 12.29
C GLY A 224 -7.05 9.23 13.02
N GLY A 225 -6.82 8.01 13.49
CA GLY A 225 -7.81 7.20 14.19
C GLY A 225 -8.79 6.42 13.30
N GLN A 226 -8.63 6.47 11.97
CA GLN A 226 -9.43 5.64 11.04
C GLN A 226 -8.86 4.21 10.99
N PRO A 227 -9.58 3.19 11.51
CA PRO A 227 -9.06 1.84 11.55
C PRO A 227 -9.06 1.21 10.15
N LEU A 228 -8.01 0.45 9.86
CA LEU A 228 -7.95 -0.40 8.66
C LEU A 228 -8.94 -1.57 8.79
N GLN A 229 -9.81 -1.73 7.81
CA GLN A 229 -10.84 -2.76 7.80
C GLN A 229 -10.21 -4.15 7.63
N THR A 230 -9.17 -4.25 6.82
CA THR A 230 -8.39 -5.48 6.62
C THR A 230 -7.84 -6.03 7.94
N ARG A 231 -7.35 -5.16 8.84
CA ARG A 231 -6.93 -5.56 10.20
C ARG A 231 -8.10 -6.04 11.08
N ARG A 232 -9.30 -5.44 10.93
CA ARG A 232 -10.50 -5.90 11.65
C ARG A 232 -10.94 -7.29 11.19
N VAL A 233 -10.94 -7.53 9.88
CA VAL A 233 -11.23 -8.83 9.27
C VAL A 233 -10.22 -9.88 9.74
N ALA A 234 -8.92 -9.56 9.69
CA ALA A 234 -7.86 -10.46 10.17
C ALA A 234 -8.07 -10.91 11.62
N ARG A 235 -8.46 -9.98 12.50
CA ARG A 235 -8.75 -10.28 13.91
C ARG A 235 -9.99 -11.14 14.09
N ALA A 236 -11.01 -10.97 13.24
CA ALA A 236 -12.24 -11.74 13.29
C ALA A 236 -12.04 -13.19 12.79
N MET A 237 -11.19 -13.41 11.78
CA MET A 237 -10.89 -14.75 11.25
C MET A 237 -9.98 -15.59 12.16
N ARG A 238 -9.29 -14.96 13.13
CA ARG A 238 -8.45 -15.63 14.14
C ARG A 238 -9.23 -16.06 15.39
N ARG A 239 -10.54 -15.82 15.44
CA ARG A 239 -11.44 -16.24 16.51
C ARG A 239 -12.21 -17.47 16.06
#